data_AF-A0A8T7LA12-F1
#
_entry.id   AF-A0A8T7LA12-F1
#
_cell.length_a   1.000
_cell.length_b   1.000
_cell.length_c   1.000
_cell.angle_alpha   90.00
_cell.angle_beta   90.00
_cell.angle_gamma   90.00
#
_symmetry.space_group_name_H-M   'P 1'
#
loop_
_entity.id
_entity.type
_entity.pdbx_description
1 polymer ?
#
loop_
_entity_poly.entity_id
_entity_poly.type
_entity_poly.pdbx_seq_one_letter_code
_entity_poly.pdbx_strand_id
1 'polypeptide(L)'
;MSDTQSPLDYFRFVLLTVVGQAFEAAGYRLDENPVQWAGGLFRFSKPLENGLYGFIEFQLLNYTDTPWASGNPSRFRVILTRSDRPSPAASPSPLYARRPLDALVVQDFGVAILPSADHWWTFRSTQQLGSALAEAGHLVVGYGIPWLAGDLLPPSV
;
A
#
# COMPACT_ATOMS: atom_id res chain seq x y z
N MET A 1 17.29 15.74 -25.32
CA MET A 1 16.66 14.41 -25.18
C MET A 1 15.91 14.45 -23.87
N SER A 2 14.60 14.66 -23.90
CA SER A 2 13.80 14.73 -22.68
C SER A 2 13.46 13.30 -22.26
N ASP A 3 14.11 12.81 -21.20
CA ASP A 3 13.71 11.57 -20.53
C ASP A 3 12.34 11.82 -19.87
N THR A 4 11.28 11.53 -20.60
CA THR A 4 9.93 11.52 -20.04
C THR A 4 9.83 10.30 -19.13
N GLN A 5 10.20 10.46 -17.86
CA GLN A 5 10.04 9.42 -16.84
C GLN A 5 8.56 8.96 -16.83
N SER A 6 8.33 7.64 -16.95
CA SER A 6 6.98 7.09 -16.93
C SER A 6 6.27 7.50 -15.64
N PRO A 7 4.96 7.84 -15.66
CA PRO A 7 4.20 8.14 -14.45
C PRO A 7 4.32 7.07 -13.35
N LEU A 8 4.54 5.81 -13.76
CA LEU A 8 4.75 4.68 -12.85
C LEU A 8 6.14 4.73 -12.18
N ASP A 9 7.18 5.04 -12.95
CA ASP A 9 8.53 5.27 -12.41
C ASP A 9 8.56 6.47 -11.49
N TYR A 10 7.79 7.50 -11.82
CA TYR A 10 7.62 8.68 -11.01
C TYR A 10 6.94 8.37 -9.67
N PHE A 11 5.80 7.65 -9.71
CA PHE A 11 5.12 7.21 -8.49
C PHE A 11 6.05 6.36 -7.62
N ARG A 12 6.77 5.39 -8.20
CA ARG A 12 7.74 4.55 -7.50
C ARG A 12 8.81 5.39 -6.80
N PHE A 13 9.35 6.38 -7.48
CA PHE A 13 10.38 7.27 -6.92
C PHE A 13 9.85 8.02 -5.70
N VAL A 14 8.65 8.62 -5.78
CA VAL A 14 8.05 9.34 -4.65
C VAL A 14 7.67 8.37 -3.52
N LEU A 15 7.12 7.19 -3.84
CA LEU A 15 6.82 6.13 -2.87
C LEU A 15 8.06 5.77 -2.05
N LEU A 16 9.17 5.43 -2.70
CA LEU A 16 10.41 5.06 -2.01
C LEU A 16 11.00 6.23 -1.22
N THR A 17 10.88 7.45 -1.71
CA THR A 17 11.34 8.65 -1.01
C THR A 17 10.55 8.90 0.28
N VAL A 18 9.23 8.71 0.25
CA VAL A 18 8.34 9.07 1.36
C VAL A 18 8.24 7.96 2.40
N VAL A 19 8.06 6.70 1.99
CA VAL A 19 7.82 5.59 2.92
C VAL A 19 8.95 4.55 2.93
N GLY A 20 9.86 4.59 1.96
CA GLY A 20 10.86 3.54 1.77
C GLY A 20 11.74 3.31 2.98
N GLN A 21 12.29 4.39 3.58
CA GLN A 21 13.13 4.27 4.77
C GLN A 21 12.39 3.67 5.97
N ALA A 22 11.14 4.07 6.19
CA ALA A 22 10.33 3.56 7.28
C ALA A 22 10.02 2.06 7.11
N PHE A 23 9.71 1.64 5.88
CA PHE A 23 9.43 0.24 5.57
C PHE A 23 10.69 -0.62 5.64
N GLU A 24 11.81 -0.11 5.14
CA GLU A 24 13.10 -0.80 5.24
C GLU A 24 13.53 -0.99 6.70
N ALA A 25 13.36 0.04 7.54
CA ALA A 25 13.60 -0.05 8.98
C ALA A 25 12.70 -1.10 9.66
N ALA A 26 11.47 -1.27 9.18
CA ALA A 26 10.56 -2.32 9.63
C ALA A 26 10.86 -3.71 9.01
N GLY A 27 11.86 -3.81 8.12
CA GLY A 27 12.30 -5.05 7.46
C GLY A 27 11.56 -5.39 6.17
N TYR A 28 10.73 -4.49 5.65
CA TYR A 28 10.03 -4.65 4.38
C TYR A 28 10.88 -4.12 3.22
N ARG A 29 10.93 -4.86 2.13
CA ARG A 29 11.67 -4.48 0.90
C ARG A 29 10.73 -4.42 -0.29
N LEU A 30 10.94 -3.49 -1.20
CA LEU A 30 10.20 -3.43 -2.45
C LEU A 30 10.59 -4.63 -3.32
N ASP A 31 9.60 -5.39 -3.78
CA ASP A 31 9.81 -6.50 -4.70
C ASP A 31 10.19 -5.97 -6.08
N GLU A 32 11.33 -6.43 -6.62
CA GLU A 32 11.79 -6.08 -7.97
C GLU A 32 11.01 -6.84 -9.04
N ASN A 33 9.86 -6.29 -9.45
CA ASN A 33 9.02 -6.88 -10.47
C ASN A 33 8.52 -5.83 -11.49
N PRO A 34 9.29 -5.59 -12.56
CA PRO A 34 8.96 -4.58 -13.57
C PRO A 34 7.58 -4.77 -14.22
N VAL A 35 7.10 -6.02 -14.37
CA VAL A 35 5.78 -6.30 -14.94
C VAL A 35 4.66 -5.85 -14.01
N GLN A 36 4.79 -6.08 -12.70
CA GLN A 36 3.81 -5.60 -11.73
C GLN A 36 3.81 -4.07 -11.61
N TRP A 37 4.99 -3.47 -11.63
CA TRP A 37 5.13 -2.01 -11.62
C TRP A 37 4.48 -1.37 -12.83
N ALA A 38 4.65 -1.97 -14.02
CA ALA A 38 3.98 -1.53 -15.25
C ALA A 38 2.44 -1.59 -15.14
N GLY A 39 1.91 -2.51 -14.32
CA GLY A 39 0.48 -2.60 -13.99
C GLY A 39 0.02 -1.70 -12.84
N GLY A 40 0.89 -0.84 -12.29
CA GLY A 40 0.57 0.03 -11.15
C GLY A 40 0.56 -0.67 -9.79
N LEU A 41 1.13 -1.87 -9.67
CA LEU A 41 1.23 -2.60 -8.40
C LEU A 41 2.66 -2.53 -7.85
N PHE A 42 2.82 -1.90 -6.70
CA PHE A 42 4.09 -1.83 -5.97
C PHE A 42 3.95 -2.58 -4.66
N ARG A 43 4.74 -3.64 -4.48
CA ARG A 43 4.63 -4.54 -3.33
C ARG A 43 5.88 -4.49 -2.49
N PHE A 44 5.71 -4.28 -1.20
CA PHE A 44 6.74 -4.53 -0.22
C PHE A 44 6.50 -5.87 0.45
N SER A 45 7.54 -6.67 0.66
CA SER A 45 7.46 -7.96 1.31
C SER A 45 8.45 -8.07 2.48
N LYS A 46 8.07 -8.88 3.48
CA LYS A 46 8.90 -9.23 4.63
C LYS A 46 8.57 -10.65 5.10
N PRO A 47 9.57 -11.54 5.30
CA PRO A 47 9.39 -12.75 6.10
C PRO A 47 9.04 -12.38 7.55
N LEU A 48 7.95 -12.93 8.06
CA LEU A 48 7.51 -12.79 9.44
C LEU A 48 7.93 -14.04 10.24
N GLU A 49 7.62 -14.04 11.53
CA GLU A 49 7.83 -15.21 12.38
C GLU A 49 6.99 -16.42 11.92
N ASN A 50 7.35 -17.62 12.38
CA ASN A 50 6.61 -18.86 12.13
C ASN A 50 6.42 -19.23 10.64
N GLY A 51 7.32 -18.76 9.77
CA GLY A 51 7.26 -19.04 8.33
C GLY A 51 6.19 -18.26 7.57
N LEU A 52 5.60 -17.23 8.18
CA LEU A 52 4.64 -16.35 7.54
C LEU A 52 5.36 -15.26 6.72
N TYR A 53 4.60 -14.58 5.87
CA TYR A 53 5.04 -13.45 5.06
C TYR A 53 4.03 -12.32 5.19
N GLY A 54 4.55 -11.09 5.33
CA GLY A 54 3.77 -9.86 5.30
C GLY A 54 3.97 -9.16 3.96
N PHE A 55 2.88 -8.67 3.39
CA PHE A 55 2.88 -7.92 2.14
C PHE A 55 2.11 -6.61 2.30
N ILE A 56 2.70 -5.52 1.80
CA ILE A 56 2.08 -4.19 1.70
C ILE A 56 2.03 -3.84 0.22
N GLU A 57 0.82 -3.81 -0.36
CA GLU A 57 0.60 -3.60 -1.78
C GLU A 57 -0.03 -2.23 -2.04
N PHE A 58 0.69 -1.36 -2.76
CA PHE A 58 0.15 -0.12 -3.30
C PHE A 58 -0.39 -0.40 -4.70
N GLN A 59 -1.70 -0.26 -4.87
CA GLN A 59 -2.37 -0.37 -6.16
C GLN A 59 -2.68 1.04 -6.67
N LEU A 60 -1.92 1.49 -7.65
CA LEU A 60 -2.07 2.76 -8.34
C LEU A 60 -3.01 2.63 -9.54
N LEU A 61 -3.99 3.53 -9.60
CA LEU A 61 -4.76 3.84 -10.80
C LEU A 61 -4.33 5.22 -11.29
N ASN A 62 -3.49 5.24 -12.32
CA ASN A 62 -2.96 6.47 -12.88
C ASN A 62 -3.86 6.95 -14.02
N TYR A 63 -4.46 8.13 -13.84
CA TYR A 63 -5.19 8.82 -14.89
C TYR A 63 -4.28 9.92 -15.45
N THR A 64 -3.52 9.61 -16.49
CA THR A 64 -2.84 10.66 -17.28
C THR A 64 -3.89 11.41 -18.10
N ASP A 65 -3.74 12.73 -18.23
CA ASP A 65 -4.60 13.56 -19.07
C ASP A 65 -4.60 13.03 -20.51
N THR A 66 -5.67 12.28 -20.82
CA THR A 66 -6.07 11.92 -22.17
C THR A 66 -7.39 12.63 -22.45
N PRO A 67 -7.79 12.82 -23.71
CA PRO A 67 -9.10 13.37 -24.05
C PRO A 67 -10.29 12.63 -23.41
N TRP A 68 -10.08 11.40 -22.91
CA TRP A 68 -11.07 10.52 -22.28
C TRP A 68 -10.91 10.41 -20.76
N ALA A 69 -9.82 10.94 -20.19
CA ALA A 69 -9.54 10.94 -18.75
C ALA A 69 -9.53 12.35 -18.14
N SER A 70 -9.79 13.39 -18.95
CA SER A 70 -9.64 14.79 -18.56
C SER A 70 -10.45 15.09 -17.30
N GLY A 71 -9.75 15.39 -16.21
CA GLY A 71 -10.35 15.88 -14.96
C GLY A 71 -10.38 14.89 -13.80
N ASN A 72 -10.16 13.59 -14.00
CA ASN A 72 -10.13 12.63 -12.88
C ASN A 72 -8.76 12.61 -12.18
N PRO A 73 -8.69 12.70 -10.84
CA PRO A 73 -7.43 12.60 -10.13
C PRO A 73 -6.90 11.16 -10.16
N SER A 74 -5.58 11.00 -10.30
CA SER A 74 -4.92 9.72 -10.02
C SER A 74 -5.18 9.31 -8.57
N ARG A 75 -5.22 8.00 -8.33
CA ARG A 75 -5.52 7.48 -7.00
C ARG A 75 -4.82 6.18 -6.71
N PHE A 76 -4.60 5.89 -5.44
CA PHE A 76 -4.09 4.59 -5.01
C PHE A 76 -4.83 4.10 -3.77
N ARG A 77 -4.66 2.80 -3.51
CA ARG A 77 -5.05 2.19 -2.24
C ARG A 77 -3.95 1.25 -1.75
N VAL A 78 -4.01 0.93 -0.46
CA VAL A 78 -3.06 0.03 0.19
C VAL A 78 -3.78 -1.24 0.63
N ILE A 79 -3.23 -2.39 0.27
CA ILE A 79 -3.74 -3.70 0.67
C ILE A 79 -2.68 -4.40 1.50
N LEU A 80 -3.09 -4.94 2.64
CA LEU A 80 -2.24 -5.68 3.56
C LEU A 80 -2.57 -7.16 3.43
N THR A 81 -1.55 -8.01 3.32
CA THR A 81 -1.72 -9.47 3.30
C THR A 81 -0.72 -10.14 4.23
N ARG A 82 -1.19 -10.98 5.15
CA ARG A 82 -0.39 -11.99 5.86
C ARG A 82 -0.68 -13.35 5.23
N SER A 83 0.36 -14.10 4.90
CA SER A 83 0.23 -15.39 4.21
C SER A 83 1.26 -16.39 4.73
N ASP A 84 0.91 -17.67 4.70
CA ASP A 84 1.80 -18.81 4.88
C ASP A 84 2.60 -19.15 3.61
N ARG A 85 2.43 -18.37 2.55
CA ARG A 85 3.12 -18.53 1.26
C ARG A 85 4.03 -17.33 1.00
N PRO A 86 5.13 -17.51 0.23
CA PRO A 86 5.96 -16.41 -0.23
C PRO A 86 5.28 -15.55 -1.33
N SER A 87 3.95 -15.52 -1.36
CA SER A 87 3.14 -14.66 -2.22
C SER A 87 1.84 -14.28 -1.51
N PRO A 88 1.23 -13.13 -1.86
CA PRO A 88 -0.04 -12.69 -1.27
C PRO A 88 -1.26 -13.37 -1.90
N ALA A 89 -1.06 -14.45 -2.68
CA ALA A 89 -2.16 -15.22 -3.22
C ALA A 89 -2.98 -15.84 -2.09
N ALA A 90 -4.29 -15.97 -2.31
CA ALA A 90 -5.20 -16.58 -1.35
C ALA A 90 -4.70 -17.96 -0.91
N SER A 91 -4.78 -18.21 0.39
CA SER A 91 -4.40 -19.47 1.03
C SER A 91 -5.53 -19.97 1.91
N PRO A 92 -5.75 -21.30 2.00
CA PRO A 92 -6.73 -21.87 2.92
C PRO A 92 -6.25 -21.86 4.39
N SER A 93 -5.02 -21.44 4.68
CA SER A 93 -4.48 -21.37 6.03
C SER A 93 -5.32 -20.45 6.93
N PRO A 94 -5.60 -20.83 8.20
CA PRO A 94 -6.29 -19.94 9.14
C PRO A 94 -5.46 -18.70 9.51
N LEU A 95 -4.15 -18.72 9.24
CA LEU A 95 -3.25 -17.58 9.48
C LEU A 95 -3.24 -16.58 8.31
N TYR A 96 -3.83 -16.96 7.16
CA TYR A 96 -3.98 -16.07 6.02
C TYR A 96 -4.98 -14.96 6.35
N ALA A 97 -4.55 -13.71 6.16
CA ALA A 97 -5.39 -12.54 6.35
C ALA A 97 -5.11 -11.54 5.22
N ARG A 98 -6.17 -10.91 4.70
CA ARG A 98 -6.03 -9.87 3.68
C ARG A 98 -7.08 -8.78 3.91
N ARG A 99 -6.62 -7.52 3.98
CA ARG A 99 -7.50 -6.39 4.28
C ARG A 99 -7.00 -5.10 3.59
N PRO A 100 -7.89 -4.28 3.01
CA PRO A 100 -7.55 -2.90 2.68
C PRO A 100 -7.18 -2.12 3.94
N LEU A 101 -6.16 -1.26 3.88
CA LEU A 101 -5.67 -0.49 5.03
C LEU A 101 -6.75 0.43 5.61
N ASP A 102 -7.53 1.06 4.73
CA ASP A 102 -8.63 1.94 5.08
C ASP A 102 -9.74 1.20 5.83
N ALA A 103 -10.12 0.00 5.36
CA ALA A 103 -11.08 -0.85 6.06
C ALA A 103 -10.54 -1.34 7.41
N LEU A 104 -9.26 -1.71 7.48
CA LEU A 104 -8.61 -2.11 8.73
C LEU A 104 -8.73 -0.99 9.78
N VAL A 105 -8.38 0.25 9.42
CA VAL A 105 -8.38 1.38 10.35
C VAL A 105 -9.80 1.79 10.74
N VAL A 106 -10.70 1.96 9.77
CA VAL A 106 -12.03 2.56 10.01
C VAL A 106 -13.04 1.53 10.52
N GLN A 107 -13.12 0.35 9.89
CA GLN A 107 -14.08 -0.68 10.30
C GLN A 107 -13.56 -1.53 11.44
N ASP A 108 -12.33 -2.03 11.34
CA ASP A 108 -11.86 -3.05 12.28
C ASP A 108 -11.36 -2.40 13.59
N PHE A 109 -10.60 -1.30 13.50
CA PHE A 109 -10.16 -0.55 14.69
C PHE A 109 -11.13 0.56 15.12
N GLY A 110 -12.14 0.91 14.32
CA GLY A 110 -13.13 1.93 14.67
C GLY A 110 -12.57 3.35 14.71
N VAL A 111 -11.43 3.61 14.05
CA VAL A 111 -10.71 4.89 14.14
C VAL A 111 -11.11 5.78 12.96
N ALA A 112 -11.81 6.89 13.25
CA ALA A 112 -12.29 7.85 12.28
C ALA A 112 -11.20 8.84 11.79
N ILE A 113 -10.01 8.34 11.42
CA ILE A 113 -8.93 9.14 10.81
C ILE A 113 -9.15 9.30 9.30
N LEU A 114 -9.75 8.30 8.65
CA LEU A 114 -10.10 8.35 7.23
C LEU A 114 -11.60 8.63 7.01
N PRO A 115 -12.00 9.22 5.87
CA PRO A 115 -13.40 9.55 5.59
C PRO A 115 -14.34 8.33 5.55
N SER A 116 -13.81 7.17 5.13
CA SER A 116 -14.57 5.93 4.98
C SER A 116 -13.65 4.71 4.92
N ALA A 117 -14.25 3.53 4.96
CA ALA A 117 -13.60 2.23 4.82
C ALA A 117 -13.52 1.70 3.37
N ASP A 118 -13.74 2.59 2.40
CA ASP A 118 -13.44 2.39 0.97
C ASP A 118 -12.68 3.62 0.45
N HIS A 119 -11.74 4.08 1.27
CA HIS A 119 -11.01 5.30 1.00
C HIS A 119 -9.94 5.06 -0.07
N TRP A 120 -9.94 5.94 -1.08
CA TRP A 120 -8.88 6.05 -2.06
C TRP A 120 -8.12 7.35 -1.84
N TRP A 121 -6.81 7.25 -1.68
CA TRP A 121 -5.94 8.41 -1.69
C TRP A 121 -5.87 8.98 -3.10
N THR A 122 -6.25 10.25 -3.26
CA THR A 122 -6.28 10.92 -4.56
C THR A 122 -5.20 11.98 -4.66
N PHE A 123 -4.65 12.18 -5.85
CA PHE A 123 -3.64 13.20 -6.10
C PHE A 123 -3.69 13.68 -7.55
N ARG A 124 -3.35 14.96 -7.73
CA ARG A 124 -3.20 15.62 -9.04
C ARG A 124 -1.80 16.22 -9.23
N SER A 125 -1.04 16.35 -8.15
CA SER A 125 0.30 16.92 -8.16
C SER A 125 1.26 16.11 -7.29
N THR A 126 2.56 16.35 -7.47
CA THR A 126 3.63 15.78 -6.67
C THR A 126 3.44 16.01 -5.17
N GLN A 127 3.06 17.22 -4.79
CA GLN A 127 2.88 17.59 -3.39
C GLN A 127 1.71 16.84 -2.76
N GLN A 128 0.60 16.71 -3.50
CA GLN A 128 -0.55 15.92 -3.07
C GLN A 128 -0.20 14.43 -2.96
N LEU A 129 0.56 13.90 -3.93
CA LEU A 129 1.05 12.53 -3.90
C LEU A 129 1.92 12.28 -2.67
N GLY A 130 2.88 13.16 -2.40
CA GLY A 130 3.75 13.04 -1.21
C GLY A 130 2.96 13.09 0.09
N SER A 131 1.99 14.00 0.20
CA SER A 131 1.14 14.11 1.40
C SER A 131 0.27 12.86 1.58
N ALA A 132 -0.33 12.37 0.51
CA ALA A 132 -1.16 11.16 0.53
C ALA A 132 -0.35 9.90 0.88
N LEU A 133 0.85 9.75 0.31
CA LEU A 133 1.76 8.66 0.66
C LEU A 133 2.23 8.74 2.11
N ALA A 134 2.48 9.95 2.62
CA ALA A 134 2.86 10.14 4.02
C ALA A 134 1.72 9.75 4.97
N GLU A 135 0.48 10.13 4.68
CA GLU A 135 -0.68 9.71 5.48
C GLU A 135 -0.87 8.19 5.45
N ALA A 136 -0.90 7.59 4.25
CA ALA A 136 -1.00 6.15 4.09
C ALA A 136 0.15 5.42 4.79
N GLY A 137 1.38 5.93 4.67
CA GLY A 137 2.58 5.40 5.31
C GLY A 137 2.50 5.40 6.84
N HIS A 138 2.03 6.49 7.44
CA HIS A 138 1.80 6.55 8.88
C HIS A 138 0.78 5.51 9.34
N LEU A 139 -0.31 5.31 8.59
CA LEU A 139 -1.31 4.30 8.91
C LEU A 139 -0.77 2.87 8.73
N VAL A 140 0.05 2.62 7.71
CA VAL A 140 0.76 1.33 7.57
C VAL A 140 1.67 1.08 8.77
N VAL A 141 2.46 2.08 9.20
CA VAL A 141 3.37 1.91 10.35
C VAL A 141 2.60 1.73 11.66
N GLY A 142 1.56 2.51 11.90
CA GLY A 142 0.81 2.50 13.16
C GLY A 142 -0.15 1.33 13.30
N TYR A 143 -0.79 0.89 12.21
CA TYR A 143 -1.81 -0.17 12.24
C TYR A 143 -1.42 -1.36 11.37
N GLY A 144 -0.98 -1.13 10.14
CA GLY A 144 -0.77 -2.18 9.16
C GLY A 144 0.34 -3.18 9.52
N ILE A 145 1.53 -2.69 9.86
CA ILE A 145 2.70 -3.53 10.19
C ILE A 145 2.47 -4.34 11.48
N PRO A 146 2.01 -3.73 12.59
CA PRO A 146 1.67 -4.49 13.79
C PRO A 146 0.56 -5.52 13.56
N TRP A 147 -0.46 -5.18 12.76
CA TRP A 147 -1.52 -6.13 12.38
C TRP A 147 -0.99 -7.29 11.54
N LEU A 148 -0.10 -7.01 10.58
CA LEU A 148 0.57 -8.04 9.79
C LEU A 148 1.44 -8.94 10.67
N ALA A 149 2.17 -8.39 11.65
CA ALA A 149 2.94 -9.19 12.60
C ALA A 149 2.05 -10.04 13.52
N GLY A 150 0.81 -9.61 13.76
CA GLY A 150 -0.10 -10.24 14.73
C GLY A 150 -0.01 -9.62 16.13
N ASP A 151 0.82 -8.59 16.30
CA ASP A 151 1.01 -7.85 17.55
C ASP A 151 -0.14 -6.91 17.86
N LEU A 152 -0.88 -6.49 16.83
CA LEU A 152 -2.06 -5.64 16.95
C LEU A 152 -3.28 -6.33 16.36
N LEU A 153 -4.26 -6.60 17.20
CA LEU A 153 -5.53 -7.20 16.81
C LEU A 153 -6.66 -6.19 16.99
N PRO A 154 -7.63 -6.13 16.06
CA PRO A 154 -8.87 -5.40 16.28
C PRO A 154 -9.53 -5.83 17.61
N PRO A 155 -10.19 -4.90 18.33
CA PRO A 155 -10.90 -5.25 19.55
C PRO A 155 -11.92 -6.35 19.27
N SER A 156 -11.98 -7.34 20.17
CA SER A 156 -12.99 -8.39 20.12
C SER A 156 -14.37 -7.76 20.33
N VAL A 157 -15.27 -7.91 19.37
CA VAL A 157 -16.68 -7.50 19.48
C VAL A 157 -17.41 -8.43 20.43
#